data_AF-A0A8H3G5L0-F1
#
_entry.id   AF-A0A8H3G5L0-F1
#
_cell.length_a   1.000
_cell.length_b   1.000
_cell.length_c   1.000
_cell.angle_alpha   90.00
_cell.angle_beta   90.00
_cell.angle_gamma   90.00
#
_symmetry.space_group_name_H-M   'P 1'
#
loop_
_entity.id
_entity.type
_entity.pdbx_description
1 polymer ?
#
loop_
_entity_poly.entity_id
_entity_poly.type
_entity_poly.pdbx_seq_one_letter_code
_entity_poly.pdbx_strand_id
1 'polypeptide(L)'
;MYVKNLVALSAAVASTAAAPYSIPTTDGFPNPSPAQLALIEKIAGGTLPNGPLPTSLKPAGITTLQFLALNEEFEVAYFADLLYNVTHHVAGYKAKDIAPLDRGYVISSLEAVIEQEKLHAIGINGILVSGGQKPIEPCKYQFPVQDFLSAITLAQTFADVVLGTLPVAQAGFAADGGDESGIVPLLGSVIGQEGEQNGFYRFVQKKKPSAAPFLTRGAASFAFTAIQSFIVPDTCPTPLKDINLQTFGALSVLTAPEPHNMVLEFEAAGPVDCKADSVVYLSGQNVPVTVPIKSEPVNKGGKYVFSAEFPFADGFADGLTIAAVVKGTGNFTDNDAVAAATLFGPGLIEVL
;
A
#
# COMPACT_ATOMS: atom_id res chain seq x y z
N MET A 1 -21.15 -15.14 -20.96
CA MET A 1 -21.90 -14.83 -19.72
C MET A 1 -20.89 -14.32 -18.70
N TYR A 2 -20.74 -13.00 -18.61
CA TYR A 2 -19.83 -12.36 -17.67
C TYR A 2 -20.51 -12.27 -16.30
N VAL A 3 -20.08 -13.10 -15.36
CA VAL A 3 -20.42 -12.88 -13.95
C VAL A 3 -19.40 -11.88 -13.42
N LYS A 4 -19.77 -10.59 -13.40
CA LYS A 4 -19.01 -9.54 -12.72
C LYS A 4 -19.19 -9.73 -11.21
N ASN A 5 -18.23 -10.35 -10.55
CA ASN A 5 -18.13 -10.28 -9.09
C ASN A 5 -17.37 -8.99 -8.76
N LEU A 6 -18.12 -7.90 -8.57
CA LEU A 6 -17.61 -6.65 -8.02
C LEU A 6 -17.71 -6.76 -6.49
N VAL A 7 -16.56 -6.81 -5.82
CA VAL A 7 -16.48 -6.76 -4.36
C VAL A 7 -16.19 -5.31 -3.99
N ALA A 8 -17.18 -4.59 -3.46
CA ALA A 8 -16.90 -3.44 -2.61
C ALA A 8 -16.24 -3.98 -1.33
N LEU A 9 -15.08 -3.46 -0.94
CA LEU A 9 -14.59 -3.60 0.43
C LEU A 9 -15.54 -2.83 1.36
N SER A 10 -16.67 -3.44 1.67
CA SER A 10 -17.65 -2.93 2.63
C SER A 10 -17.09 -3.24 4.01
N ALA A 11 -16.49 -2.25 4.67
CA ALA A 11 -16.04 -2.37 6.05
C ALA A 11 -17.24 -2.34 7.02
N ALA A 12 -18.05 -3.39 7.03
CA ALA A 12 -19.06 -3.63 8.07
C ALA A 12 -19.41 -5.13 8.16
N VAL A 13 -18.43 -5.95 8.55
CA VAL A 13 -18.72 -7.27 9.13
C VAL A 13 -18.03 -7.29 10.48
N ALA A 14 -18.78 -7.56 11.55
CA ALA A 14 -18.22 -7.91 12.84
C ALA A 14 -17.43 -9.21 12.69
N SER A 15 -16.19 -9.10 12.21
CA SER A 15 -15.23 -10.18 12.17
C SER A 15 -14.95 -10.55 13.62
N THR A 16 -15.09 -11.83 13.97
CA THR A 16 -14.37 -12.37 15.12
C THR A 16 -12.92 -12.02 14.87
N ALA A 17 -12.36 -11.06 15.63
CA ALA A 17 -11.04 -10.53 15.36
C ALA A 17 -10.06 -11.69 15.30
N ALA A 18 -9.52 -11.95 14.09
CA ALA A 18 -8.43 -12.89 13.93
C ALA A 18 -7.29 -12.45 14.86
N ALA A 19 -6.60 -13.42 15.46
CA ALA A 19 -5.48 -13.10 16.32
C ALA A 19 -4.44 -12.27 15.53
N PRO A 20 -3.83 -11.23 16.14
CA PRO A 20 -2.78 -10.45 15.49
C PRO A 20 -1.68 -11.34 14.91
N TYR A 21 -1.32 -11.10 13.65
CA TYR A 21 -0.26 -11.82 12.96
C TYR A 21 1.11 -11.26 13.36
N SER A 22 2.13 -12.12 13.37
CA SER A 22 3.54 -11.76 13.58
C SER A 22 4.40 -12.55 12.60
N ILE A 23 5.42 -11.90 12.04
CA ILE A 23 6.32 -12.54 11.07
C ILE A 23 7.01 -13.74 11.73
N PRO A 24 6.97 -14.93 11.11
CA PRO A 24 7.70 -16.09 11.61
C PRO A 24 9.21 -15.82 11.55
N THR A 25 9.91 -16.01 12.67
CA THR A 25 11.37 -15.74 12.78
C THR A 25 12.23 -16.98 12.52
N THR A 26 11.68 -18.01 11.87
CA THR A 26 12.35 -19.33 11.74
C THR A 26 13.62 -19.30 10.91
N ASP A 27 13.74 -18.31 10.03
CA ASP A 27 14.90 -18.01 9.20
C ASP A 27 15.79 -16.90 9.78
N GLY A 28 15.50 -16.39 10.98
CA GLY A 28 16.28 -15.33 11.61
C GLY A 28 15.94 -13.92 11.14
N PHE A 29 14.96 -13.72 10.26
CA PHE A 29 14.45 -12.40 9.93
C PHE A 29 13.93 -11.67 11.20
N PRO A 30 14.17 -10.34 11.35
CA PRO A 30 14.79 -9.41 10.39
C PRO A 30 16.32 -9.33 10.42
N ASN A 31 16.97 -10.12 11.29
CA ASN A 31 18.42 -10.09 11.50
C ASN A 31 19.08 -11.46 11.20
N PRO A 32 19.05 -11.95 9.95
CA PRO A 32 19.51 -13.28 9.63
C PRO A 32 21.02 -13.42 9.78
N SER A 33 21.48 -14.58 10.25
CA SER A 33 22.89 -14.97 10.13
C SER A 33 23.31 -15.11 8.65
N PRO A 34 24.61 -15.11 8.32
CA PRO A 34 25.05 -15.26 6.92
C PRO A 34 24.52 -16.52 6.21
N ALA A 35 24.39 -17.64 6.94
CA ALA A 35 23.82 -18.87 6.37
C ALA A 35 22.32 -18.78 6.13
N GLN A 36 21.60 -18.05 7.00
CA GLN A 36 20.19 -17.76 6.82
C GLN A 36 19.96 -16.80 5.66
N LEU A 37 20.75 -15.71 5.56
CA LEU A 37 20.67 -14.78 4.44
C LEU A 37 20.90 -15.49 3.10
N ALA A 38 21.90 -16.38 3.01
CA ALA A 38 22.13 -17.17 1.80
C ALA A 38 20.94 -18.07 1.41
N LEU A 39 20.12 -18.49 2.39
CA LEU A 39 18.90 -19.25 2.11
C LEU A 39 17.78 -18.32 1.60
N ILE A 40 17.61 -17.15 2.23
CA ILE A 40 16.68 -16.09 1.79
C ILE A 40 16.98 -15.74 0.32
N GLU A 41 18.24 -15.39 0.02
CA GLU A 41 18.70 -15.03 -1.33
C GLU A 41 18.45 -16.14 -2.36
N LYS A 42 18.67 -17.40 -1.96
CA LYS A 42 18.43 -18.54 -2.84
C LYS A 42 16.96 -18.69 -3.22
N ILE A 43 16.04 -18.49 -2.27
CA ILE A 43 14.60 -18.63 -2.51
C ILE A 43 14.05 -17.39 -3.24
N ALA A 44 14.53 -16.19 -2.88
CA ALA A 44 14.21 -14.92 -3.53
C ALA A 44 14.64 -14.88 -5.02
N GLY A 45 15.63 -15.71 -5.39
CA GLY A 45 16.16 -15.78 -6.75
C GLY A 45 17.20 -14.70 -7.06
N GLY A 46 17.78 -14.06 -6.03
CA GLY A 46 18.73 -12.95 -6.17
C GLY A 46 19.40 -12.62 -4.83
N THR A 47 20.45 -11.79 -4.86
CA THR A 47 21.21 -11.40 -3.66
C THR A 47 20.95 -9.95 -3.30
N LEU A 48 21.32 -9.55 -2.07
CA LEU A 48 21.48 -8.13 -1.77
C LEU A 48 22.53 -7.50 -2.71
N PRO A 49 22.39 -6.21 -3.05
CA PRO A 49 23.46 -5.47 -3.71
C PRO A 49 24.72 -5.48 -2.86
N ASN A 50 25.88 -5.69 -3.49
CA ASN A 50 27.19 -5.70 -2.83
C ASN A 50 27.96 -4.37 -2.99
N GLY A 51 27.28 -3.32 -3.42
CA GLY A 51 27.84 -1.96 -3.51
C GLY A 51 28.01 -1.30 -2.15
N PRO A 52 28.78 -0.20 -2.07
CA PRO A 52 28.88 0.58 -0.85
C PRO A 52 27.53 1.19 -0.48
N LEU A 53 27.17 1.14 0.81
CA LEU A 53 25.99 1.83 1.33
C LEU A 53 26.28 3.31 1.58
N PRO A 54 25.27 4.19 1.50
CA PRO A 54 25.40 5.59 1.90
C PRO A 54 25.93 5.75 3.33
N THR A 55 26.88 6.65 3.55
CA THR A 55 27.44 6.87 4.90
C THR A 55 26.79 8.05 5.62
N SER A 56 26.01 8.83 4.90
CA SER A 56 25.25 9.97 5.41
C SER A 56 23.89 10.03 4.74
N LEU A 57 22.86 10.36 5.53
CA LEU A 57 21.49 10.50 5.08
C LEU A 57 20.96 11.89 5.44
N LYS A 58 20.14 12.47 4.57
CA LYS A 58 19.39 13.71 4.82
C LYS A 58 18.17 13.39 5.69
N PRO A 59 17.64 14.38 6.46
CA PRO A 59 16.44 14.15 7.27
C PRO A 59 15.22 13.66 6.46
N ALA A 60 15.04 14.17 5.23
CA ALA A 60 13.99 13.70 4.34
C ALA A 60 14.25 12.26 3.89
N GLY A 61 15.46 11.95 3.42
CA GLY A 61 15.88 10.59 3.08
C GLY A 61 15.70 9.58 4.22
N ILE A 62 16.02 9.95 5.47
CA ILE A 62 15.77 9.11 6.66
C ILE A 62 14.27 8.80 6.78
N THR A 63 13.42 9.83 6.69
CA THR A 63 11.96 9.67 6.81
C THR A 63 11.42 8.74 5.72
N THR A 64 11.89 8.92 4.47
CA THR A 64 11.53 8.08 3.33
C THR A 64 11.97 6.62 3.56
N LEU A 65 13.23 6.39 3.95
CA LEU A 65 13.74 5.03 4.20
C LEU A 65 13.03 4.34 5.36
N GLN A 66 12.68 5.07 6.43
CA GLN A 66 11.89 4.52 7.53
C GLN A 66 10.49 4.09 7.09
N PHE A 67 9.84 4.89 6.24
CA PHE A 67 8.56 4.51 5.65
C PHE A 67 8.69 3.28 4.75
N LEU A 68 9.68 3.24 3.86
CA LEU A 68 9.90 2.10 2.97
C LEU A 68 10.17 0.83 3.78
N ALA A 69 11.07 0.89 4.77
CA ALA A 69 11.32 -0.27 5.65
C ALA A 69 10.05 -0.74 6.36
N LEU A 70 9.22 0.18 6.87
CA LEU A 70 7.93 -0.18 7.48
C LEU A 70 6.99 -0.86 6.48
N ASN A 71 6.98 -0.42 5.21
CA ASN A 71 6.21 -1.05 4.15
C ASN A 71 6.69 -2.48 3.89
N GLU A 72 8.00 -2.69 3.71
CA GLU A 72 8.55 -4.02 3.47
C GLU A 72 8.23 -5.00 4.62
N GLU A 73 8.34 -4.55 5.87
CA GLU A 73 7.96 -5.35 7.04
C GLU A 73 6.47 -5.74 7.03
N PHE A 74 5.60 -4.81 6.60
CA PHE A 74 4.18 -5.08 6.40
C PHE A 74 3.95 -6.12 5.29
N GLU A 75 4.65 -6.02 4.17
CA GLU A 75 4.48 -6.94 3.04
C GLU A 75 4.99 -8.35 3.36
N VAL A 76 6.14 -8.47 4.02
CA VAL A 76 6.62 -9.76 4.55
C VAL A 76 5.56 -10.41 5.44
N ALA A 77 4.97 -9.63 6.37
CA ALA A 77 3.91 -10.14 7.23
C ALA A 77 2.65 -10.55 6.46
N TYR A 78 2.24 -9.73 5.51
CA TYR A 78 1.06 -9.95 4.69
C TYR A 78 1.17 -11.23 3.86
N PHE A 79 2.26 -11.37 3.11
CA PHE A 79 2.45 -12.52 2.24
C PHE A 79 2.73 -13.80 3.03
N ALA A 80 3.36 -13.71 4.21
CA ALA A 80 3.54 -14.86 5.09
C ALA A 80 2.20 -15.36 5.69
N ASP A 81 1.27 -14.46 6.03
CA ASP A 81 -0.10 -14.86 6.43
C ASP A 81 -0.86 -15.51 5.26
N LEU A 82 -0.77 -14.93 4.06
CA LEU A 82 -1.37 -15.48 2.85
C LEU A 82 -0.82 -16.88 2.52
N LEU A 83 0.50 -17.05 2.55
CA LEU A 83 1.16 -18.34 2.34
C LEU A 83 0.71 -19.36 3.38
N TYR A 84 0.60 -18.96 4.66
CA TYR A 84 0.09 -19.84 5.71
C TYR A 84 -1.32 -20.33 5.38
N ASN A 85 -2.23 -19.43 5.03
CA ASN A 85 -3.62 -19.75 4.72
C ASN A 85 -3.75 -20.70 3.52
N VAL A 86 -3.00 -20.43 2.44
CA VAL A 86 -2.92 -21.29 1.26
C VAL A 86 -2.34 -22.66 1.61
N THR A 87 -1.27 -22.70 2.39
CA THR A 87 -0.55 -23.94 2.77
C THR A 87 -1.38 -24.84 3.69
N HIS A 88 -2.18 -24.26 4.57
CA HIS A 88 -2.96 -25.00 5.56
C HIS A 88 -4.42 -25.25 5.15
N HIS A 89 -4.79 -24.91 3.91
CA HIS A 89 -6.14 -25.14 3.39
C HIS A 89 -7.24 -24.48 4.26
N VAL A 90 -6.93 -23.30 4.79
CA VAL A 90 -7.89 -22.48 5.54
C VAL A 90 -9.14 -22.27 4.65
N ALA A 91 -10.32 -22.19 5.27
CA ALA A 91 -11.55 -21.96 4.53
C ALA A 91 -11.41 -20.68 3.68
N GLY A 92 -11.72 -20.76 2.37
CA GLY A 92 -11.49 -19.67 1.41
C GLY A 92 -10.15 -19.73 0.67
N TYR A 93 -9.23 -20.64 1.06
CA TYR A 93 -7.88 -20.80 0.51
C TYR A 93 -7.58 -22.24 0.05
N LYS A 94 -8.61 -23.03 -0.24
CA LYS A 94 -8.45 -24.41 -0.72
C LYS A 94 -8.14 -24.42 -2.21
N ALA A 95 -7.70 -25.56 -2.74
CA ALA A 95 -7.38 -25.70 -4.17
C ALA A 95 -8.52 -25.25 -5.10
N LYS A 96 -9.79 -25.48 -4.71
CA LYS A 96 -10.96 -25.01 -5.45
C LYS A 96 -11.13 -23.49 -5.48
N ASP A 97 -10.63 -22.79 -4.45
CA ASP A 97 -10.73 -21.34 -4.28
C ASP A 97 -9.60 -20.63 -5.04
N ILE A 98 -8.49 -21.34 -5.28
CA ILE A 98 -7.31 -20.89 -6.05
C ILE A 98 -7.45 -21.18 -7.55
N ALA A 99 -8.30 -22.14 -7.91
CA ALA A 99 -8.52 -22.52 -9.30
C ALA A 99 -8.92 -21.31 -10.18
N PRO A 100 -8.42 -21.23 -11.42
CA PRO A 100 -7.75 -22.30 -12.18
C PRO A 100 -6.23 -22.39 -11.98
N LEU A 101 -5.65 -21.61 -11.07
CA LEU A 101 -4.21 -21.68 -10.82
C LEU A 101 -3.85 -22.99 -10.11
N ASP A 102 -2.65 -23.49 -10.41
CA ASP A 102 -2.07 -24.58 -9.63
C ASP A 102 -1.65 -24.07 -8.25
N ARG A 103 -2.05 -24.79 -7.20
CA ARG A 103 -1.74 -24.39 -5.83
C ARG A 103 -0.25 -24.49 -5.52
N GLY A 104 0.46 -25.47 -6.09
CA GLY A 104 1.90 -25.60 -5.91
C GLY A 104 2.62 -24.39 -6.49
N TYR A 105 2.22 -23.94 -7.67
CA TYR A 105 2.72 -22.71 -8.29
C TYR A 105 2.44 -21.47 -7.45
N VAL A 106 1.23 -21.34 -6.87
CA VAL A 106 0.91 -20.22 -5.98
C VAL A 106 1.80 -20.24 -4.73
N ILE A 107 1.97 -21.41 -4.10
CA ILE A 107 2.86 -21.56 -2.94
C ILE A 107 4.29 -21.15 -3.29
N SER A 108 4.88 -21.70 -4.37
CA SER A 108 6.25 -21.37 -4.74
C SER A 108 6.43 -19.90 -5.12
N SER A 109 5.40 -19.28 -5.70
CA SER A 109 5.43 -17.85 -6.01
C SER A 109 5.37 -16.99 -4.75
N LEU A 110 4.51 -17.33 -3.80
CA LEU A 110 4.43 -16.62 -2.51
C LEU A 110 5.69 -16.80 -1.67
N GLU A 111 6.31 -17.99 -1.68
CA GLU A 111 7.61 -18.22 -1.06
C GLU A 111 8.67 -17.28 -1.65
N ALA A 112 8.76 -17.17 -2.99
CA ALA A 112 9.69 -16.24 -3.62
C ALA A 112 9.40 -14.77 -3.26
N VAL A 113 8.13 -14.35 -3.28
CA VAL A 113 7.70 -12.98 -2.92
C VAL A 113 8.11 -12.64 -1.48
N ILE A 114 7.81 -13.50 -0.51
CA ILE A 114 8.17 -13.26 0.91
C ILE A 114 9.67 -13.04 1.05
N GLU A 115 10.49 -13.86 0.39
CA GLU A 115 11.94 -13.76 0.49
C GLU A 115 12.49 -12.54 -0.27
N GLN A 116 11.82 -12.09 -1.34
CA GLN A 116 12.12 -10.83 -2.02
C GLN A 116 11.85 -9.63 -1.09
N GLU A 117 10.69 -9.57 -0.43
CA GLU A 117 10.38 -8.48 0.50
C GLU A 117 11.29 -8.47 1.72
N LYS A 118 11.73 -9.64 2.19
CA LYS A 118 12.77 -9.70 3.23
C LYS A 118 14.08 -9.06 2.76
N LEU A 119 14.51 -9.31 1.52
CA LEU A 119 15.71 -8.66 0.98
C LEU A 119 15.53 -7.16 0.84
N HIS A 120 14.35 -6.67 0.44
CA HIS A 120 14.04 -5.25 0.42
C HIS A 120 14.15 -4.64 1.83
N ALA A 121 13.49 -5.25 2.82
CA ALA A 121 13.52 -4.82 4.22
C ALA A 121 14.95 -4.79 4.76
N ILE A 122 15.72 -5.89 4.58
CA ILE A 122 17.11 -6.00 5.02
C ILE A 122 17.98 -4.94 4.34
N GLY A 123 17.81 -4.73 3.02
CA GLY A 123 18.55 -3.75 2.25
C GLY A 123 18.31 -2.31 2.74
N ILE A 124 17.05 -1.93 2.91
CA ILE A 124 16.66 -0.59 3.38
C ILE A 124 17.12 -0.37 4.83
N ASN A 125 16.92 -1.35 5.71
CA ASN A 125 17.42 -1.28 7.08
C ASN A 125 18.95 -1.20 7.14
N GLY A 126 19.65 -1.90 6.24
CA GLY A 126 21.10 -1.78 6.07
C GLY A 126 21.52 -0.33 5.76
N ILE A 127 20.79 0.35 4.87
CA ILE A 127 21.03 1.77 4.54
C ILE A 127 20.80 2.66 5.77
N LEU A 128 19.68 2.47 6.48
CA LEU A 128 19.38 3.21 7.71
C LEU A 128 20.51 3.06 8.74
N VAL A 129 20.97 1.83 9.01
CA VAL A 129 22.07 1.56 9.94
C VAL A 129 23.37 2.20 9.47
N SER A 130 23.70 2.14 8.19
CA SER A 130 24.91 2.78 7.64
C SER A 130 24.90 4.31 7.79
N GLY A 131 23.71 4.92 7.76
CA GLY A 131 23.49 6.35 8.06
C GLY A 131 23.32 6.67 9.55
N GLY A 132 23.62 5.73 10.45
CA GLY A 132 23.54 5.92 11.91
C GLY A 132 22.13 5.92 12.49
N GLN A 133 21.13 5.46 11.73
CA GLN A 133 19.75 5.31 12.20
C GLN A 133 19.53 3.90 12.77
N LYS A 134 18.45 3.73 13.54
CA LYS A 134 18.00 2.41 13.97
C LYS A 134 17.22 1.74 12.83
N PRO A 135 17.30 0.40 12.70
CA PRO A 135 16.43 -0.31 11.79
C PRO A 135 14.97 -0.18 12.25
N ILE A 136 14.06 -0.28 11.29
CA ILE A 136 12.64 -0.51 11.53
C ILE A 136 12.44 -2.00 11.73
N GLU A 137 11.78 -2.35 12.84
CA GLU A 137 11.49 -3.74 13.22
C GLU A 137 9.99 -4.02 13.02
N PRO A 138 9.61 -5.27 12.74
CA PRO A 138 8.23 -5.62 12.43
C PRO A 138 7.23 -5.35 13.56
N CYS A 139 6.02 -4.95 13.18
CA CYS A 139 4.88 -4.79 14.08
C CYS A 139 4.05 -6.08 14.18
N LYS A 140 2.90 -6.01 14.87
CA LYS A 140 1.82 -6.99 14.68
C LYS A 140 0.77 -6.42 13.74
N TYR A 141 0.18 -7.30 12.95
CA TYR A 141 -0.72 -6.90 11.86
C TYR A 141 -2.08 -7.59 11.96
N GLN A 142 -3.09 -6.97 11.35
CA GLN A 142 -4.41 -7.54 11.16
C GLN A 142 -4.88 -7.24 9.74
N PHE A 143 -5.23 -8.29 8.99
CA PHE A 143 -5.64 -8.17 7.60
C PHE A 143 -7.13 -8.49 7.44
N PRO A 144 -7.93 -7.63 6.78
CA PRO A 144 -9.38 -7.80 6.67
C PRO A 144 -9.78 -8.70 5.49
N VAL A 145 -9.13 -9.86 5.31
CA VAL A 145 -9.37 -10.78 4.19
C VAL A 145 -9.75 -12.17 4.68
N GLN A 146 -10.60 -12.87 3.94
CA GLN A 146 -11.16 -14.16 4.37
C GLN A 146 -11.04 -15.26 3.31
N ASP A 147 -10.64 -14.91 2.10
CA ASP A 147 -10.47 -15.86 1.00
C ASP A 147 -9.32 -15.43 0.08
N PHE A 148 -8.89 -16.35 -0.78
CA PHE A 148 -7.76 -16.14 -1.67
C PHE A 148 -7.94 -14.93 -2.59
N LEU A 149 -9.15 -14.72 -3.14
CA LEU A 149 -9.36 -13.64 -4.10
C LEU A 149 -9.37 -12.27 -3.42
N SER A 150 -9.99 -12.14 -2.25
CA SER A 150 -9.96 -10.93 -1.43
C SER A 150 -8.54 -10.62 -0.94
N ALA A 151 -7.74 -11.64 -0.61
CA ALA A 151 -6.33 -11.46 -0.29
C ALA A 151 -5.55 -10.92 -1.50
N ILE A 152 -5.66 -11.55 -2.68
CA ILE A 152 -5.00 -11.05 -3.88
C ILE A 152 -5.48 -9.64 -4.29
N THR A 153 -6.75 -9.33 -4.05
CA THR A 153 -7.31 -7.98 -4.28
C THR A 153 -6.65 -6.95 -3.36
N LEU A 154 -6.49 -7.28 -2.07
CA LEU A 154 -5.82 -6.41 -1.11
C LEU A 154 -4.33 -6.26 -1.44
N ALA A 155 -3.66 -7.36 -1.82
CA ALA A 155 -2.27 -7.35 -2.31
C ALA A 155 -2.06 -6.36 -3.45
N GLN A 156 -2.91 -6.44 -4.47
CA GLN A 156 -2.89 -5.50 -5.58
C GLN A 156 -3.11 -4.06 -5.11
N THR A 157 -4.06 -3.83 -4.21
CA THR A 157 -4.43 -2.47 -3.78
C THR A 157 -3.27 -1.76 -3.07
N PHE A 158 -2.60 -2.42 -2.11
CA PHE A 158 -1.46 -1.79 -1.44
C PHE A 158 -0.25 -1.69 -2.37
N ALA A 159 -0.02 -2.67 -3.24
CA ALA A 159 1.07 -2.61 -4.23
C ALA A 159 0.87 -1.41 -5.18
N ASP A 160 -0.35 -1.15 -5.66
CA ASP A 160 -0.65 0.03 -6.49
C ASP A 160 -0.38 1.35 -5.73
N VAL A 161 -0.63 1.40 -4.42
CA VAL A 161 -0.34 2.58 -3.56
C VAL A 161 1.17 2.80 -3.40
N VAL A 162 1.93 1.73 -3.13
CA VAL A 162 3.38 1.78 -2.93
C VAL A 162 4.09 2.08 -4.24
N LEU A 163 3.76 1.41 -5.34
CA LEU A 163 4.27 1.69 -6.69
C LEU A 163 4.02 3.14 -7.13
N GLY A 164 2.92 3.74 -6.67
CA GLY A 164 2.64 5.18 -6.88
C GLY A 164 3.56 6.12 -6.10
N THR A 165 4.15 5.64 -5.01
CA THR A 165 4.95 6.40 -4.04
C THR A 165 6.47 6.25 -4.30
N LEU A 166 6.94 5.08 -4.72
CA LEU A 166 8.37 4.80 -4.93
C LEU A 166 9.05 5.76 -5.93
N PRO A 167 8.44 6.15 -7.08
CA PRO A 167 9.05 7.15 -7.96
C PRO A 167 9.23 8.52 -7.30
N VAL A 168 8.37 8.88 -6.34
CA VAL A 168 8.51 10.12 -5.56
C VAL A 168 9.69 10.02 -4.60
N ALA A 169 9.87 8.87 -3.95
CA ALA A 169 11.04 8.59 -3.14
C ALA A 169 12.34 8.64 -3.98
N GLN A 170 12.37 8.03 -5.17
CA GLN A 170 13.50 8.14 -6.09
C GLN A 170 13.84 9.58 -6.46
N ALA A 171 12.82 10.38 -6.79
CA ALA A 171 13.01 11.79 -7.11
C ALA A 171 13.57 12.58 -5.92
N GLY A 172 13.13 12.25 -4.70
CA GLY A 172 13.66 12.81 -3.45
C GLY A 172 15.16 12.52 -3.28
N PHE A 173 15.57 11.26 -3.34
CA PHE A 173 16.99 10.88 -3.23
C PHE A 173 17.86 11.48 -4.34
N ALA A 174 17.31 11.59 -5.57
CA ALA A 174 18.00 12.23 -6.68
C ALA A 174 18.20 13.75 -6.44
N ALA A 175 17.19 14.42 -5.88
CA ALA A 175 17.23 15.84 -5.58
C ALA A 175 18.15 16.18 -4.39
N ASP A 176 18.14 15.33 -3.35
CA ASP A 176 18.99 15.48 -2.17
C ASP A 176 20.49 15.29 -2.49
N GLY A 177 20.80 14.45 -3.47
CA GLY A 177 22.14 14.28 -4.01
C GLY A 177 23.11 13.54 -3.08
N GLY A 178 24.42 13.68 -3.34
CA GLY A 178 25.46 13.07 -2.50
C GLY A 178 25.41 11.54 -2.48
N ASP A 179 25.63 10.93 -1.31
CA ASP A 179 25.63 9.48 -1.13
C ASP A 179 24.25 8.85 -1.45
N GLU A 180 23.16 9.59 -1.22
CA GLU A 180 21.78 9.12 -1.45
C GLU A 180 21.47 8.93 -2.93
N SER A 181 22.21 9.58 -3.84
CA SER A 181 22.08 9.32 -5.28
C SER A 181 22.35 7.85 -5.65
N GLY A 182 23.12 7.13 -4.82
CA GLY A 182 23.34 5.69 -4.99
C GLY A 182 22.09 4.83 -4.76
N ILE A 183 21.07 5.37 -4.07
CA ILE A 183 19.81 4.67 -3.77
C ILE A 183 18.87 4.65 -4.99
N VAL A 184 18.98 5.65 -5.88
CA VAL A 184 18.10 5.79 -7.06
C VAL A 184 18.03 4.53 -7.94
N PRO A 185 19.16 3.94 -8.41
CA PRO A 185 19.11 2.71 -9.21
C PRO A 185 18.59 1.50 -8.42
N LEU A 186 18.89 1.42 -7.11
CA LEU A 186 18.39 0.35 -6.25
C LEU A 186 16.85 0.40 -6.17
N LEU A 187 16.30 1.56 -5.82
CA LEU A 187 14.85 1.73 -5.75
C LEU A 187 14.18 1.56 -7.13
N GLY A 188 14.91 1.87 -8.21
CA GLY A 188 14.45 1.60 -9.58
C GLY A 188 14.29 0.12 -9.87
N SER A 189 15.19 -0.73 -9.36
CA SER A 189 15.03 -2.18 -9.47
C SER A 189 13.87 -2.71 -8.62
N VAL A 190 13.66 -2.17 -7.42
CA VAL A 190 12.54 -2.52 -6.54
C VAL A 190 11.20 -2.21 -7.23
N ILE A 191 11.04 -1.02 -7.81
CA ILE A 191 9.84 -0.66 -8.59
C ILE A 191 9.57 -1.64 -9.74
N GLY A 192 10.62 -2.05 -10.46
CA GLY A 192 10.49 -3.02 -11.54
C GLY A 192 9.98 -4.37 -11.04
N GLN A 193 10.56 -4.84 -9.95
CA GLN A 193 10.24 -6.13 -9.35
C GLN A 193 8.82 -6.13 -8.73
N GLU A 194 8.46 -5.11 -7.94
CA GLU A 194 7.10 -4.97 -7.39
C GLU A 194 6.05 -4.82 -8.50
N GLY A 195 6.42 -4.20 -9.62
CA GLY A 195 5.58 -4.12 -10.81
C GLY A 195 5.27 -5.50 -11.41
N GLU A 196 6.22 -6.44 -11.39
CA GLU A 196 6.01 -7.82 -11.82
C GLU A 196 5.02 -8.54 -10.89
N GLN A 197 5.17 -8.36 -9.58
CA GLN A 197 4.25 -8.93 -8.58
C GLN A 197 2.83 -8.38 -8.72
N ASN A 198 2.67 -7.06 -8.82
CA ASN A 198 1.37 -6.43 -9.03
C ASN A 198 0.73 -6.92 -10.34
N GLY A 199 1.53 -7.06 -11.41
CA GLY A 199 1.08 -7.67 -12.66
C GLY A 199 0.52 -9.08 -12.48
N PHE A 200 1.18 -9.89 -11.65
CA PHE A 200 0.69 -11.22 -11.27
C PHE A 200 -0.64 -11.14 -10.49
N TYR A 201 -0.75 -10.28 -9.47
CA TYR A 201 -2.00 -10.14 -8.69
C TYR A 201 -3.17 -9.73 -9.56
N ARG A 202 -2.94 -8.84 -10.52
CA ARG A 202 -3.94 -8.42 -11.52
C ARG A 202 -4.31 -9.58 -12.44
N PHE A 203 -3.34 -10.35 -12.91
CA PHE A 203 -3.58 -11.52 -13.74
C PHE A 203 -4.42 -12.59 -13.04
N VAL A 204 -4.14 -12.90 -11.77
CA VAL A 204 -4.94 -13.84 -10.96
C VAL A 204 -6.41 -13.41 -10.89
N GLN A 205 -6.66 -12.11 -10.80
CA GLN A 205 -8.00 -11.52 -10.78
C GLN A 205 -8.64 -11.39 -12.17
N LYS A 206 -7.99 -11.89 -13.24
CA LYS A 206 -8.40 -11.73 -14.66
C LYS A 206 -8.49 -10.27 -15.11
N LYS A 207 -7.66 -9.41 -14.53
CA LYS A 207 -7.48 -8.01 -14.93
C LYS A 207 -6.36 -7.93 -15.97
N LYS A 208 -6.24 -6.79 -16.66
CA LYS A 208 -5.04 -6.47 -17.44
C LYS A 208 -3.83 -6.43 -16.49
N PRO A 209 -2.71 -7.12 -16.79
CA PRO A 209 -1.55 -7.11 -15.90
C PRO A 209 -1.00 -5.71 -15.63
N SER A 210 -0.94 -4.84 -16.63
CA SER A 210 -0.71 -3.41 -16.41
C SER A 210 -2.04 -2.69 -16.24
N ALA A 211 -2.16 -1.88 -15.18
CA ALA A 211 -3.37 -1.11 -14.91
C ALA A 211 -3.57 0.01 -15.93
N ALA A 212 -2.56 0.85 -16.07
CA ALA A 212 -2.55 2.04 -16.91
C ALA A 212 -1.13 2.30 -17.45
N PRO A 213 -0.97 3.10 -18.52
CA PRO A 213 0.35 3.52 -18.99
C PRO A 213 1.10 4.39 -17.98
N PHE A 214 0.37 5.09 -17.11
CA PHE A 214 0.92 5.93 -16.04
C PHE A 214 0.17 5.61 -14.75
N LEU A 215 0.86 5.00 -13.78
CA LEU A 215 0.27 4.67 -12.48
C LEU A 215 0.00 5.93 -11.67
N THR A 216 -0.94 5.83 -10.73
CA THR A 216 -1.35 6.93 -9.86
C THR A 216 -0.21 7.35 -8.96
N ARG A 217 0.26 8.59 -9.10
CA ARG A 217 1.26 9.17 -8.19
C ARG A 217 0.63 9.27 -6.78
N GLY A 218 1.30 8.74 -5.77
CA GLY A 218 0.91 8.87 -4.37
C GLY A 218 1.86 9.79 -3.61
N ALA A 219 1.34 10.56 -2.65
CA ALA A 219 2.19 11.19 -1.63
C ALA A 219 2.50 10.15 -0.55
N ALA A 220 3.72 10.16 0.00
CA ALA A 220 4.15 9.18 1.02
C ALA A 220 3.22 9.13 2.23
N SER A 221 2.64 10.27 2.64
CA SER A 221 1.65 10.33 3.73
C SER A 221 0.38 9.54 3.46
N PHE A 222 -0.07 9.43 2.20
CA PHE A 222 -1.23 8.59 1.87
C PHE A 222 -0.89 7.11 2.05
N ALA A 223 0.25 6.66 1.50
CA ALA A 223 0.70 5.29 1.66
C ALA A 223 0.95 4.93 3.13
N PHE A 224 1.63 5.81 3.87
CA PHE A 224 1.85 5.66 5.31
C PHE A 224 0.56 5.58 6.12
N THR A 225 -0.45 6.39 5.77
CA THR A 225 -1.77 6.31 6.42
C THR A 225 -2.50 5.02 6.06
N ALA A 226 -2.41 4.56 4.81
CA ALA A 226 -3.04 3.33 4.36
C ALA A 226 -2.48 2.11 5.10
N ILE A 227 -1.16 1.94 5.16
CA ILE A 227 -0.54 0.77 5.81
C ILE A 227 -0.81 0.72 7.32
N GLN A 228 -0.92 1.88 7.97
CA GLN A 228 -1.23 1.97 9.40
C GLN A 228 -2.58 1.36 9.76
N SER A 229 -3.53 1.30 8.81
CA SER A 229 -4.82 0.66 9.05
C SER A 229 -4.73 -0.86 9.31
N PHE A 230 -3.60 -1.49 8.96
CA PHE A 230 -3.34 -2.90 9.20
C PHE A 230 -2.47 -3.16 10.42
N ILE A 231 -1.91 -2.13 11.05
CA ILE A 231 -1.03 -2.27 12.21
C ILE A 231 -1.87 -2.31 13.48
N VAL A 232 -1.64 -3.32 14.32
CA VAL A 232 -2.27 -3.39 15.63
C VAL A 232 -1.67 -2.31 16.55
N PRO A 233 -2.48 -1.45 17.18
CA PRO A 233 -1.99 -0.35 18.02
C PRO A 233 -1.00 -0.81 19.09
N ASP A 234 0.04 -0.01 19.31
CA ASP A 234 1.08 -0.22 20.34
C ASP A 234 1.88 -1.53 20.22
N THR A 235 1.96 -2.11 19.02
CA THR A 235 2.72 -3.36 18.79
C THR A 235 4.04 -3.17 18.07
N CYS A 236 4.27 -2.01 17.45
CA CYS A 236 5.53 -1.71 16.77
C CYS A 236 6.66 -1.44 17.78
N PRO A 237 7.84 -2.06 17.62
CA PRO A 237 9.01 -1.72 18.44
C PRO A 237 9.47 -0.28 18.24
N THR A 238 9.43 0.22 17.00
CA THR A 238 9.66 1.63 16.67
C THR A 238 8.33 2.39 16.77
N PRO A 239 8.23 3.45 17.59
CA PRO A 239 7.02 4.26 17.64
C PRO A 239 6.73 4.90 16.27
N LEU A 240 5.57 4.63 15.69
CA LEU A 240 5.21 5.14 14.36
C LEU A 240 5.21 6.67 14.27
N LYS A 241 4.95 7.36 15.39
CA LYS A 241 5.04 8.81 15.50
C LYS A 241 6.46 9.38 15.27
N ASP A 242 7.47 8.53 15.34
CA ASP A 242 8.87 8.93 15.11
C ASP A 242 9.19 8.96 13.60
N ILE A 243 8.34 8.38 12.75
CA ILE A 243 8.39 8.53 11.29
C ILE A 243 7.67 9.84 10.95
N ASN A 244 8.43 10.83 10.48
CA ASN A 244 7.95 12.21 10.26
C ASN A 244 7.08 12.36 9.00
N LEU A 245 6.00 11.57 8.91
CA LEU A 245 4.99 11.65 7.88
C LEU A 245 3.64 12.00 8.49
N GLN A 246 2.91 12.89 7.81
CA GLN A 246 1.55 13.21 8.21
C GLN A 246 0.65 11.98 8.09
N THR A 247 -0.22 11.78 9.08
CA THR A 247 -1.31 10.83 9.04
C THR A 247 -2.65 11.54 8.95
N PHE A 248 -3.62 10.89 8.32
CA PHE A 248 -4.95 11.44 8.11
C PHE A 248 -6.02 10.65 8.85
N GLY A 249 -7.18 11.25 9.08
CA GLY A 249 -8.34 10.49 9.54
C GLY A 249 -8.79 9.49 8.46
N ALA A 250 -9.36 8.36 8.87
CA ALA A 250 -9.78 7.34 7.90
C ALA A 250 -10.91 7.85 6.99
N LEU A 251 -10.82 7.48 5.71
CA LEU A 251 -11.83 7.72 4.69
C LEU A 251 -12.15 6.39 3.99
N SER A 252 -13.35 5.86 4.17
CA SER A 252 -13.81 4.64 3.51
C SER A 252 -14.67 4.98 2.29
N VAL A 253 -14.52 4.21 1.21
CA VAL A 253 -15.40 4.27 0.03
C VAL A 253 -16.50 3.22 0.22
N LEU A 254 -17.75 3.65 0.37
CA LEU A 254 -18.89 2.76 0.64
C LEU A 254 -19.55 2.23 -0.63
N THR A 255 -19.42 2.96 -1.74
CA THR A 255 -19.95 2.55 -3.05
C THR A 255 -18.92 1.73 -3.81
N ALA A 256 -19.33 0.60 -4.40
CA ALA A 256 -18.50 -0.15 -5.34
C ALA A 256 -18.20 0.73 -6.57
N PRO A 257 -16.93 1.07 -6.86
CA PRO A 257 -16.62 1.94 -7.99
C PRO A 257 -16.71 1.18 -9.33
N GLU A 258 -17.09 1.91 -10.38
CA GLU A 258 -17.22 1.41 -11.75
C GLU A 258 -16.58 2.39 -12.76
N PRO A 259 -16.20 1.93 -13.98
CA PRO A 259 -15.53 2.76 -14.99
C PRO A 259 -16.48 3.70 -15.73
N HIS A 260 -17.26 4.50 -14.99
CA HIS A 260 -18.14 5.54 -15.53
C HIS A 260 -18.42 6.63 -14.50
N ASN A 261 -18.95 7.77 -14.95
CA ASN A 261 -19.33 8.85 -14.06
C ASN A 261 -20.43 8.38 -13.11
N MET A 262 -20.19 8.47 -11.81
CA MET A 262 -21.14 8.03 -10.78
C MET A 262 -21.04 8.88 -9.53
N VAL A 263 -21.97 8.69 -8.59
CA VAL A 263 -21.87 9.24 -7.24
C VAL A 263 -21.24 8.17 -6.36
N LEU A 264 -20.19 8.52 -5.62
CA LEU A 264 -19.63 7.66 -4.59
C LEU A 264 -20.09 8.14 -3.22
N GLU A 265 -20.51 7.20 -2.37
CA GLU A 265 -20.73 7.41 -0.95
C GLU A 265 -19.44 7.12 -0.18
N PHE A 266 -19.11 7.99 0.78
CA PHE A 266 -17.92 7.92 1.61
C PHE A 266 -18.28 7.94 3.09
N GLU A 267 -17.40 7.39 3.92
CA GLU A 267 -17.45 7.50 5.39
C GLU A 267 -16.13 8.08 5.91
N ALA A 268 -16.20 9.24 6.58
CA ALA A 268 -15.07 9.84 7.27
C ALA A 268 -15.12 9.57 8.78
N ALA A 269 -13.94 9.40 9.40
CA ALA A 269 -13.79 9.16 10.84
C ALA A 269 -14.06 10.40 11.72
N GLY A 270 -14.38 11.55 11.13
CA GLY A 270 -14.65 12.79 11.85
C GLY A 270 -15.53 13.75 11.05
N PRO A 271 -15.86 14.92 11.63
CA PRO A 271 -16.75 15.89 10.99
C PRO A 271 -16.20 16.37 9.66
N VAL A 272 -17.10 16.49 8.68
CA VAL A 272 -16.83 17.06 7.36
C VAL A 272 -17.76 18.24 7.15
N ASP A 273 -17.25 19.37 6.67
CA ASP A 273 -18.04 20.55 6.35
C ASP A 273 -18.26 20.62 4.83
N CYS A 274 -19.45 20.26 4.34
CA CYS A 274 -19.70 20.24 2.89
C CYS A 274 -19.68 21.61 2.20
N LYS A 275 -19.58 22.72 2.97
CA LYS A 275 -19.43 24.08 2.42
C LYS A 275 -17.97 24.54 2.41
N ALA A 276 -17.14 23.99 3.28
CA ALA A 276 -15.73 24.37 3.42
C ALA A 276 -14.76 23.31 2.90
N ASP A 277 -15.16 22.05 2.80
CA ASP A 277 -14.36 20.90 2.41
C ASP A 277 -14.78 20.37 1.04
N SER A 278 -13.85 19.69 0.36
CA SER A 278 -14.07 19.07 -0.95
C SER A 278 -13.51 17.66 -1.00
N VAL A 279 -13.97 16.85 -1.95
CA VAL A 279 -13.29 15.61 -2.30
C VAL A 279 -12.33 15.89 -3.44
N VAL A 280 -11.09 15.44 -3.28
CA VAL A 280 -10.07 15.51 -4.32
C VAL A 280 -9.67 14.11 -4.73
N TYR A 281 -9.59 13.88 -6.03
CA TYR A 281 -9.13 12.64 -6.61
C TYR A 281 -7.76 12.79 -7.27
N LEU A 282 -6.91 11.79 -7.04
CA LEU A 282 -5.61 11.61 -7.66
C LEU A 282 -5.68 10.35 -8.54
N SER A 283 -5.44 10.50 -9.84
CA SER A 283 -5.48 9.37 -10.79
C SER A 283 -4.39 9.55 -11.84
N GLY A 284 -3.60 8.51 -12.07
CA GLY A 284 -2.43 8.55 -12.93
C GLY A 284 -1.43 9.65 -12.53
N GLN A 285 -0.90 10.33 -13.52
CA GLN A 285 0.01 11.49 -13.35
C GLN A 285 -0.71 12.82 -13.66
N ASN A 286 -2.06 12.83 -13.58
CA ASN A 286 -2.86 13.99 -13.91
C ASN A 286 -2.87 15.02 -12.77
N VAL A 287 -3.28 16.25 -13.10
CA VAL A 287 -3.59 17.28 -12.09
C VAL A 287 -4.77 16.80 -11.23
N PRO A 288 -4.74 17.01 -9.90
CA PRO A 288 -5.83 16.60 -9.03
C PRO A 288 -7.20 17.16 -9.44
N VAL A 289 -8.23 16.32 -9.34
CA VAL A 289 -9.62 16.70 -9.66
C VAL A 289 -10.37 16.98 -8.37
N THR A 290 -10.83 18.21 -8.20
CA THR A 290 -11.59 18.64 -7.00
C THR A 290 -13.08 18.69 -7.31
N VAL A 291 -13.89 18.05 -6.47
CA VAL A 291 -15.36 18.06 -6.58
C VAL A 291 -15.99 18.48 -5.25
N PRO A 292 -17.14 19.19 -5.30
CA PRO A 292 -17.88 19.53 -4.09
C PRO A 292 -18.52 18.29 -3.46
N ILE A 293 -18.71 18.35 -2.13
CA ILE A 293 -19.51 17.37 -1.40
C ILE A 293 -21.00 17.66 -1.67
N LYS A 294 -21.73 16.66 -2.18
CA LYS A 294 -23.11 16.82 -2.67
C LYS A 294 -24.18 16.87 -1.58
N SER A 295 -23.88 16.36 -0.39
CA SER A 295 -24.87 16.18 0.69
C SER A 295 -24.29 16.61 2.03
N GLU A 296 -25.12 17.24 2.86
CA GLU A 296 -24.81 17.47 4.28
C GLU A 296 -24.43 16.14 4.95
N PRO A 297 -23.22 16.02 5.54
CA PRO A 297 -22.75 14.76 6.08
C PRO A 297 -23.62 14.28 7.25
N VAL A 298 -24.05 13.02 7.17
CA VAL A 298 -24.88 12.40 8.20
C VAL A 298 -24.00 11.73 9.25
N ASN A 299 -24.08 12.19 10.50
CA ASN A 299 -23.39 11.54 11.62
C ASN A 299 -24.08 10.22 12.00
N LYS A 300 -23.37 9.12 11.81
CA LYS A 300 -23.75 7.75 12.21
C LYS A 300 -22.80 7.26 13.31
N GLY A 301 -22.97 7.79 14.52
CA GLY A 301 -22.21 7.33 15.69
C GLY A 301 -20.73 7.75 15.68
N GLY A 302 -20.45 8.99 15.26
CA GLY A 302 -19.10 9.54 15.17
C GLY A 302 -18.46 9.40 13.79
N LYS A 303 -19.07 8.62 12.90
CA LYS A 303 -18.71 8.48 11.49
C LYS A 303 -19.59 9.36 10.63
N TYR A 304 -19.02 10.10 9.68
CA TYR A 304 -19.74 11.06 8.86
C TYR A 304 -19.86 10.53 7.43
N VAL A 305 -21.11 10.26 7.01
CA VAL A 305 -21.41 9.71 5.68
C VAL A 305 -21.86 10.82 4.75
N PHE A 306 -21.24 10.90 3.57
CA PHE A 306 -21.54 11.92 2.56
C PHE A 306 -21.31 11.36 1.15
N SER A 307 -21.66 12.14 0.13
CA SER A 307 -21.51 11.76 -1.27
C SER A 307 -20.77 12.81 -2.08
N ALA A 308 -20.07 12.38 -3.13
CA ALA A 308 -19.42 13.25 -4.10
C ALA A 308 -19.44 12.62 -5.50
N GLU A 309 -19.29 13.45 -6.53
CA GLU A 309 -19.16 12.94 -7.90
C GLU A 309 -17.83 12.24 -8.10
N PHE A 310 -17.85 11.11 -8.78
CA PHE A 310 -16.68 10.47 -9.35
C PHE A 310 -16.70 10.67 -10.87
N PRO A 311 -16.02 11.71 -11.40
CA PRO A 311 -16.09 12.08 -12.80
C PRO A 311 -15.10 11.26 -13.65
N PHE A 312 -15.25 9.93 -13.66
CA PHE A 312 -14.35 9.00 -14.33
C PHE A 312 -13.98 9.40 -15.79
N ALA A 313 -14.96 9.87 -16.56
CA ALA A 313 -14.79 10.26 -17.96
C ALA A 313 -13.87 11.48 -18.17
N ASP A 314 -13.57 12.24 -17.11
CA ASP A 314 -12.74 13.46 -17.19
C ASP A 314 -11.24 13.17 -17.09
N GLY A 315 -10.82 11.94 -17.42
CA GLY A 315 -9.41 11.56 -17.56
C GLY A 315 -8.88 10.60 -16.50
N PHE A 316 -9.76 9.90 -15.76
CA PHE A 316 -9.36 8.90 -14.79
C PHE A 316 -8.86 7.64 -15.50
N ALA A 317 -7.83 7.02 -14.93
CA ALA A 317 -7.24 5.80 -15.46
C ALA A 317 -7.92 4.54 -14.89
N ASP A 318 -7.84 3.44 -15.64
CA ASP A 318 -8.01 2.09 -15.08
C ASP A 318 -6.98 1.90 -13.94
N GLY A 319 -7.38 1.21 -12.86
CA GLY A 319 -6.55 0.96 -11.68
C GLY A 319 -6.85 1.88 -10.50
N LEU A 320 -5.83 2.16 -9.70
CA LEU A 320 -5.93 2.93 -8.48
C LEU A 320 -6.31 4.39 -8.75
N THR A 321 -7.28 4.89 -8.00
CA THR A 321 -7.51 6.32 -7.76
C THR A 321 -7.51 6.56 -6.25
N ILE A 322 -6.83 7.61 -5.80
CA ILE A 322 -6.82 8.01 -4.39
C ILE A 322 -7.79 9.16 -4.21
N ALA A 323 -8.75 9.01 -3.31
CA ALA A 323 -9.63 10.06 -2.85
C ALA A 323 -9.14 10.63 -1.51
N ALA A 324 -9.29 11.94 -1.33
CA ALA A 324 -9.04 12.63 -0.08
C ALA A 324 -10.12 13.67 0.19
N VAL A 325 -10.55 13.80 1.43
CA VAL A 325 -11.30 14.97 1.89
C VAL A 325 -10.29 16.02 2.32
N VAL A 326 -10.34 17.17 1.67
CA VAL A 326 -9.41 18.28 1.92
C VAL A 326 -10.15 19.50 2.43
N LYS A 327 -9.44 20.33 3.18
CA LYS A 327 -9.92 21.65 3.56
C LYS A 327 -9.83 22.60 2.36
N GLY A 328 -10.93 23.27 2.07
CA GLY A 328 -11.05 24.23 0.96
C GLY A 328 -11.62 23.62 -0.32
N THR A 329 -11.83 24.50 -1.30
CA THR A 329 -12.41 24.18 -2.63
C THR A 329 -11.44 24.51 -3.77
N GLY A 330 -10.16 24.69 -3.44
CA GLY A 330 -9.14 25.22 -4.35
C GLY A 330 -8.69 24.23 -5.42
N ASN A 331 -8.12 24.77 -6.50
CA ASN A 331 -7.45 23.98 -7.53
C ASN A 331 -6.04 23.61 -7.04
N PHE A 332 -5.85 22.35 -6.64
CA PHE A 332 -4.54 21.83 -6.27
C PHE A 332 -3.70 21.58 -7.53
N THR A 333 -2.41 21.91 -7.46
CA THR A 333 -1.48 21.78 -8.59
C THR A 333 -0.84 20.40 -8.68
N ASP A 334 -0.74 19.69 -7.57
CA ASP A 334 -0.07 18.40 -7.44
C ASP A 334 -0.54 17.65 -6.20
N ASN A 335 -0.06 16.41 -6.07
CA ASN A 335 -0.51 15.46 -5.06
C ASN A 335 0.03 15.79 -3.66
N ASP A 336 1.16 16.51 -3.56
CA ASP A 336 1.75 16.92 -2.30
C ASP A 336 0.94 18.08 -1.68
N ALA A 337 0.46 19.01 -2.52
CA ALA A 337 -0.48 20.05 -2.11
C ALA A 337 -1.81 19.47 -1.60
N VAL A 338 -2.29 18.39 -2.22
CA VAL A 338 -3.48 17.67 -1.74
C VAL A 338 -3.20 17.01 -0.40
N ALA A 339 -2.09 16.30 -0.25
CA ALA A 339 -1.71 15.66 1.02
C ALA A 339 -1.61 16.69 2.15
N ALA A 340 -0.99 17.85 1.91
CA ALA A 340 -0.86 18.92 2.90
C ALA A 340 -2.22 19.50 3.36
N ALA A 341 -3.24 19.48 2.49
CA ALA A 341 -4.58 19.98 2.80
C ALA A 341 -5.55 18.89 3.28
N THR A 342 -5.12 17.63 3.31
CA THR A 342 -5.98 16.48 3.61
C THR A 342 -6.39 16.45 5.08
N LEU A 343 -7.69 16.25 5.30
CA LEU A 343 -8.31 15.96 6.59
C LEU A 343 -8.53 14.45 6.77
N PHE A 344 -9.07 13.81 5.73
CA PHE A 344 -9.39 12.38 5.73
C PHE A 344 -8.90 11.72 4.45
N GLY A 345 -8.24 10.58 4.56
CA GLY A 345 -7.70 9.83 3.44
C GLY A 345 -6.73 8.72 3.87
N PRO A 346 -6.18 7.97 2.90
CA PRO A 346 -6.69 7.87 1.53
C PRO A 346 -7.97 7.02 1.48
N GLY A 347 -8.94 7.44 0.67
CA GLY A 347 -9.98 6.56 0.16
C GLY A 347 -9.46 5.86 -1.10
N LEU A 348 -9.24 4.56 -1.04
CA LEU A 348 -8.65 3.80 -2.15
C LEU A 348 -9.76 3.28 -3.07
N ILE A 349 -9.68 3.64 -4.36
CA ILE A 349 -10.67 3.31 -5.39
C ILE A 349 -9.96 2.50 -6.47
N GLU A 350 -10.37 1.24 -6.64
CA GLU A 350 -9.85 0.36 -7.70
C GLU A 350 -10.88 0.23 -8.83
N VAL A 351 -10.57 0.79 -10.00
CA VAL A 351 -11.46 0.75 -11.18
C VAL A 351 -10.90 -0.19 -12.25
N LEU A 352 -11.78 -0.91 -12.93
CA LEU A 352 -11.44 -1.93 -13.94
C LEU A 352 -12.26 -1.79 -15.22
#